data_AF-A0A5K3F4D7-F1
#
_entry.id   AF-A0A5K3F4D7-F1
#
_cell.length_a   1.000
_cell.length_b   1.000
_cell.length_c   1.000
_cell.angle_alpha   90.00
_cell.angle_beta   90.00
_cell.angle_gamma   90.00
#
_symmetry.space_group_name_H-M   'P 1'
#
loop_
_entity.id
_entity.type
_entity.pdbx_description
1 polymer ?
#
loop_
_entity_poly.entity_id
_entity_poly.type
_entity_poly.pdbx_seq_one_letter_code
_entity_poly.pdbx_strand_id
1 'polypeptide(L)'
;MEMPRDGVFVLADEASLLGPDTQANGYRLVAEGDVKNTRELLPVLKWVRGEALSPDHWAELFRLIDLPCGTRLDDLTFGSILTAAPQILAQADALKHLTLRAQGEVVVREALQELDVWGAGATFSLTPYTDSKGRCIRLVKDWTDIVTQVCSRPCRFHSSLLTPGFGGV
;
A
#
# COMPACT_ATOMS: atom_id res chain seq x y z
N MET A 1 20.05 -35.99 53.82
CA MET A 1 19.31 -36.80 52.83
C MET A 1 18.09 -35.99 52.47
N GLU A 2 17.92 -35.42 51.29
CA GLU A 2 18.69 -35.34 50.06
C GLU A 2 18.01 -34.20 49.29
N MET A 3 18.79 -33.31 48.68
CA MET A 3 18.28 -32.28 47.76
C MET A 3 18.53 -32.79 46.34
N PRO A 4 17.53 -32.81 45.44
CA PRO A 4 17.73 -32.56 44.01
C PRO A 4 17.38 -31.08 43.76
N ARG A 5 18.30 -30.19 43.36
CA ARG A 5 18.87 -29.96 42.02
C ARG A 5 17.79 -29.89 40.93
N ASP A 6 17.58 -28.66 40.45
CA ASP A 6 16.79 -28.26 39.29
C ASP A 6 15.29 -28.06 39.51
N GLY A 7 14.95 -26.83 39.88
CA GLY A 7 13.59 -26.35 40.02
C GLY A 7 13.59 -24.97 40.66
N VAL A 8 14.00 -23.95 39.89
CA VAL A 8 13.87 -22.55 40.26
C VAL A 8 12.37 -22.23 40.35
N PHE A 9 11.78 -22.48 41.52
CA PHE A 9 10.51 -21.93 41.92
C PHE A 9 10.83 -20.59 42.59
N VAL A 10 10.86 -19.52 41.80
CA VAL A 10 10.93 -18.17 42.38
C VAL A 10 9.59 -17.94 43.07
N LEU A 11 9.59 -18.10 44.39
CA LEU A 11 8.47 -17.71 45.24
C LEU A 11 8.26 -16.21 45.05
N ALA A 12 7.01 -15.80 44.83
CA ALA A 12 6.57 -14.43 44.60
C ALA A 12 6.91 -13.42 45.72
N ASP A 13 7.65 -13.84 46.75
CA ASP A 13 8.07 -13.06 47.91
C ASP A 13 9.42 -12.36 47.70
N GLU A 14 10.26 -12.81 46.75
CA GLU A 14 11.59 -12.24 46.50
C GLU A 14 11.59 -11.02 45.55
N ALA A 15 10.47 -10.72 44.88
CA ALA A 15 10.37 -9.57 43.98
C ALA A 15 10.40 -8.22 44.73
N SER A 16 10.12 -8.21 46.04
CA SER A 16 10.13 -7.02 46.89
C SER A 16 11.53 -6.63 47.40
N LEU A 17 12.56 -7.46 47.16
CA LEU A 17 13.94 -7.23 47.61
C LEU A 17 14.88 -6.69 46.53
N LEU A 18 14.41 -6.57 45.29
CA LEU A 18 15.17 -5.93 44.22
C LEU A 18 15.08 -4.41 44.38
N GLY A 19 16.21 -3.77 44.72
CA GLY A 19 16.30 -2.32 44.85
C GLY A 19 15.77 -1.58 43.61
N PRO A 20 15.32 -0.32 43.77
CA PRO A 20 14.69 0.46 42.72
C PRO A 20 15.56 0.54 41.45
N ASP A 21 16.88 0.49 41.59
CA ASP A 21 17.86 0.55 40.50
C ASP A 21 17.89 -0.71 39.60
N THR A 22 17.52 -1.89 40.13
CA THR A 22 17.50 -3.13 39.36
C THR A 22 16.20 -3.28 38.56
N GLN A 23 15.05 -2.93 39.16
CA GLN A 23 13.82 -2.72 38.39
C GLN A 23 14.01 -1.60 37.36
N ALA A 24 14.81 -0.59 37.70
CA ALA A 24 15.15 0.52 36.82
C ALA A 24 15.95 0.20 35.59
N ASN A 25 16.95 -0.64 35.75
CA ASN A 25 17.68 -1.13 34.61
C ASN A 25 16.83 -2.09 33.77
N GLY A 26 15.93 -2.85 34.39
CA GLY A 26 14.96 -3.70 33.68
C GLY A 26 14.03 -2.90 32.75
N TYR A 27 13.34 -1.87 33.28
CA TYR A 27 12.43 -1.06 32.46
C TYR A 27 13.16 -0.26 31.37
N ARG A 28 14.40 0.17 31.63
CA ARG A 28 15.22 0.87 30.63
C ARG A 28 15.57 -0.05 29.46
N LEU A 29 15.97 -1.29 29.72
CA LEU A 29 16.35 -2.24 28.68
C LEU A 29 15.17 -2.62 27.79
N VAL A 30 13.98 -2.80 28.37
CA VAL A 30 12.75 -3.06 27.59
C VAL A 30 12.39 -1.87 26.71
N ALA A 31 12.36 -0.66 27.28
CA ALA A 31 12.06 0.54 26.53
C ALA A 31 13.06 0.79 25.39
N GLU A 32 14.35 0.52 25.61
CA GLU A 32 15.38 0.68 24.58
C GLU A 32 15.29 -0.39 23.48
N GLY A 33 14.81 -1.59 23.82
CA GLY A 33 14.46 -2.63 22.85
C GLY A 33 13.27 -2.23 21.97
N ASP A 34 12.20 -1.72 22.58
CA ASP A 34 11.00 -1.27 21.87
C ASP A 34 11.29 -0.08 20.93
N VAL A 35 12.15 0.85 21.36
CA VAL A 35 12.59 1.99 20.54
C VAL A 35 13.37 1.52 19.32
N LYS A 36 14.25 0.52 19.47
CA LYS A 36 14.99 -0.05 18.33
C LYS A 36 14.06 -0.73 17.33
N ASN A 37 13.15 -1.57 17.81
CA ASN A 37 12.18 -2.27 16.97
C ASN A 37 11.29 -1.28 16.20
N THR A 38 10.84 -0.22 16.87
CA THR A 38 10.05 0.85 16.23
C THR A 38 10.85 1.56 15.15
N ARG A 39 12.14 1.85 15.40
CA ARG A 39 13.03 2.53 14.44
C ARG A 39 13.28 1.70 13.19
N GLU A 40 13.40 0.38 13.32
CA GLU A 40 13.56 -0.54 12.20
C GLU A 40 12.27 -0.72 11.39
N LEU A 41 11.11 -0.61 12.05
CA LEU A 41 9.79 -0.68 11.42
C LEU A 41 9.46 0.55 10.56
N LEU A 42 9.93 1.74 10.94
CA LEU A 42 9.67 3.02 10.25
C LEU A 42 9.80 2.97 8.71
N PRO A 43 10.89 2.48 8.11
CA PRO A 43 11.02 2.40 6.66
C PRO A 43 10.03 1.44 5.98
N VAL A 44 9.50 0.45 6.70
CA VAL A 44 8.56 -0.55 6.17
C VAL A 44 7.11 -0.08 6.34
N LEU A 45 6.82 0.77 7.33
CA LEU A 45 5.48 1.34 7.53
C LEU A 45 4.95 2.10 6.31
N LYS A 46 5.82 2.57 5.41
CA LYS A 46 5.39 3.20 4.15
C LYS A 46 4.64 2.24 3.22
N TRP A 47 4.81 0.93 3.38
CA TRP A 47 4.10 -0.11 2.63
C TRP A 47 2.84 -0.61 3.34
N VAL A 48 2.67 -0.26 4.61
CA VAL A 48 1.48 -0.60 5.41
C VAL A 48 0.49 0.57 5.45
N ARG A 49 0.78 1.65 4.71
CA ARG A 49 -0.05 2.85 4.62
C ARG A 49 -0.15 3.30 3.17
N GLY A 50 -1.36 3.67 2.75
CA GLY A 50 -1.55 4.30 1.45
C GLY A 50 -3.02 4.38 1.07
N GLU A 51 -3.43 5.49 0.45
CA GLU A 51 -4.79 5.69 -0.07
C GLU A 51 -5.14 4.71 -1.21
N ALA A 52 -4.13 4.10 -1.84
CA ALA A 52 -4.32 3.13 -2.92
C ALA A 52 -4.82 1.75 -2.46
N LEU A 53 -4.76 1.44 -1.15
CA LEU A 53 -5.18 0.14 -0.62
C LEU A 53 -6.71 0.05 -0.53
N SER A 54 -7.31 -0.76 -1.39
CA SER A 54 -8.73 -1.13 -1.30
C SER A 54 -8.99 -2.12 -0.15
N PRO A 55 -10.25 -2.35 0.25
CA PRO A 55 -10.60 -3.32 1.30
C PRO A 55 -10.03 -4.72 1.08
N ASP A 56 -9.96 -5.18 -0.17
CA ASP A 56 -9.38 -6.49 -0.52
C ASP A 56 -7.87 -6.53 -0.27
N HIS A 57 -7.17 -5.45 -0.59
CA HIS A 57 -5.74 -5.32 -0.30
C HIS A 57 -5.46 -5.30 1.20
N TRP A 58 -6.33 -4.66 1.99
CA TRP A 58 -6.22 -4.68 3.45
C TRP A 58 -6.41 -6.09 4.01
N ALA A 59 -7.36 -6.86 3.48
CA ALA A 59 -7.54 -8.26 3.89
C ALA A 59 -6.30 -9.12 3.57
N GLU A 60 -5.69 -8.93 2.39
CA GLU A 60 -4.46 -9.62 2.01
C GLU A 60 -3.27 -9.21 2.90
N LEU A 61 -3.17 -7.92 3.24
CA LEU A 61 -2.16 -7.40 4.16
C LEU A 61 -2.31 -8.01 5.56
N PHE A 62 -3.53 -8.06 6.10
CA PHE A 62 -3.79 -8.66 7.43
C PHE A 62 -3.41 -10.14 7.47
N ARG A 63 -3.63 -10.86 6.37
CA ARG A 63 -3.20 -12.26 6.22
C ARG A 63 -1.68 -12.41 6.16
N LEU A 64 -0.96 -11.44 5.57
CA LEU A 64 0.51 -11.48 5.47
C LEU A 64 1.20 -11.21 6.81
N ILE A 65 0.60 -10.39 7.67
CA ILE A 65 1.19 -9.99 8.96
C ILE A 65 0.66 -10.82 10.14
N ASP A 66 -0.11 -11.87 9.87
CA ASP A 66 -0.77 -12.76 10.85
C ASP A 66 -1.59 -11.99 11.92
N LEU A 67 -2.27 -10.91 11.52
CA LEU A 67 -3.21 -10.23 12.41
C LEU A 67 -4.46 -11.11 12.59
N PRO A 68 -5.06 -11.20 13.79
CA PRO A 68 -6.25 -12.02 14.01
C PRO A 68 -7.37 -11.65 13.03
N CYS A 69 -7.88 -12.68 12.35
CA CYS A 69 -8.97 -12.63 11.38
C CYS A 69 -10.22 -12.04 12.05
N GLY A 70 -10.48 -10.75 11.83
CA GLY A 70 -11.57 -10.02 12.49
C GLY A 70 -11.25 -8.56 12.79
N THR A 71 -9.98 -8.16 12.69
CA THR A 71 -9.59 -6.75 12.77
C THR A 71 -10.16 -6.01 11.56
N ARG A 72 -11.19 -5.19 11.79
CA ARG A 72 -11.71 -4.28 10.77
C ARG A 72 -10.70 -3.15 10.59
N LEU A 73 -10.64 -2.56 9.40
CA LEU A 73 -9.82 -1.37 9.17
C LEU A 73 -10.15 -0.26 10.19
N ASP A 74 -11.43 -0.18 10.59
CA ASP A 74 -11.96 0.77 11.58
C ASP A 74 -11.38 0.58 13.00
N ASP A 75 -10.95 -0.64 13.35
CA ASP A 75 -10.45 -1.02 14.67
C ASP A 75 -8.92 -1.19 14.71
N LEU A 76 -8.24 -0.93 13.59
CA LEU A 76 -6.79 -1.09 13.48
C LEU A 76 -6.07 0.01 14.28
N THR A 77 -5.42 -0.38 15.38
CA THR A 77 -4.63 0.53 16.20
C THR A 77 -3.14 0.44 15.87
N PHE A 78 -2.40 1.52 16.12
CA PHE A 78 -0.94 1.47 16.00
C PHE A 78 -0.32 0.40 16.92
N GLY A 79 -0.95 0.13 18.07
CA GLY A 79 -0.56 -0.96 18.97
C GLY A 79 -0.56 -2.32 18.29
N SER A 80 -1.62 -2.66 17.54
CA SER A 80 -1.67 -3.92 16.78
C SER A 80 -0.57 -4.04 15.70
N ILE A 81 -0.19 -2.91 15.08
CA ILE A 81 0.90 -2.87 14.10
C ILE A 81 2.26 -3.08 14.78
N LEU A 82 2.48 -2.47 15.95
CA LEU A 82 3.69 -2.67 16.74
C LEU A 82 3.83 -4.12 17.23
N THR A 83 2.73 -4.76 17.63
CA THR A 83 2.74 -6.18 18.00
C THR A 83 3.11 -7.07 16.82
N ALA A 84 2.68 -6.71 15.61
CA ALA A 84 3.02 -7.42 14.37
C ALA A 84 4.36 -6.97 13.73
N ALA A 85 5.10 -6.06 14.35
CA ALA A 85 6.38 -5.53 13.85
C ALA A 85 7.36 -6.61 13.33
N PRO A 86 7.62 -7.72 14.04
CA PRO A 86 8.55 -8.75 13.53
C PRO A 86 8.05 -9.43 12.25
N GLN A 87 6.74 -9.64 12.12
CA GLN A 87 6.15 -10.21 10.90
C GLN A 87 6.18 -9.22 9.74
N ILE A 88 5.92 -7.94 10.02
CA ILE A 88 6.00 -6.86 9.02
C ILE A 88 7.42 -6.75 8.46
N LEU A 89 8.45 -6.84 9.31
CA LEU A 89 9.84 -6.83 8.87
C LEU A 89 10.19 -8.07 8.03
N ALA A 90 9.71 -9.25 8.43
CA ALA A 90 9.93 -10.49 7.69
C ALA A 90 9.24 -10.50 6.31
N GLN A 91 8.06 -9.89 6.20
CA GLN A 91 7.24 -9.84 4.98
C GLN A 91 7.36 -8.50 4.23
N ALA A 92 8.40 -7.70 4.50
CA ALA A 92 8.54 -6.35 3.96
C ALA A 92 8.50 -6.30 2.41
N ASP A 93 9.11 -7.27 1.74
CA ASP A 93 9.08 -7.36 0.27
C ASP A 93 7.68 -7.71 -0.26
N ALA A 94 6.97 -8.63 0.40
CA ALA A 94 5.60 -8.98 0.04
C ALA A 94 4.64 -7.78 0.20
N LEU A 95 4.80 -7.02 1.28
CA LEU A 95 4.04 -5.78 1.53
C LEU A 95 4.34 -4.70 0.48
N LYS A 96 5.61 -4.57 0.08
CA LYS A 96 6.00 -3.67 -1.01
C LYS A 96 5.34 -4.08 -2.32
N HIS A 97 5.38 -5.36 -2.68
CA HIS A 97 4.74 -5.87 -3.89
C HIS A 97 3.22 -5.66 -3.89
N LEU A 98 2.56 -5.89 -2.75
CA LEU A 98 1.13 -5.65 -2.59
C LEU A 98 0.78 -4.18 -2.81
N THR A 99 1.55 -3.27 -2.22
CA THR A 99 1.35 -1.82 -2.35
C THR A 99 1.55 -1.35 -3.79
N LEU A 100 2.61 -1.83 -4.46
CA LEU A 100 2.88 -1.49 -5.86
C LEU A 100 1.77 -2.02 -6.79
N ARG A 101 1.22 -3.21 -6.51
CA ARG A 101 0.07 -3.75 -7.25
C ARG A 101 -1.15 -2.87 -7.08
N ALA A 102 -1.50 -2.54 -5.83
CA ALA A 102 -2.65 -1.70 -5.51
C ALA A 102 -2.55 -0.32 -6.19
N GLN A 103 -1.36 0.30 -6.16
CA GLN A 103 -1.08 1.55 -6.88
C GLN A 103 -1.27 1.38 -8.38
N GLY A 104 -0.70 0.35 -9.00
CA GLY A 104 -0.86 0.09 -10.43
C GLY A 104 -2.33 -0.05 -10.84
N GLU A 105 -3.14 -0.71 -10.02
CA GLU A 105 -4.57 -0.81 -10.28
C GLU A 105 -5.32 0.53 -10.20
N VAL A 106 -4.94 1.42 -9.27
CA VAL A 106 -5.51 2.77 -9.18
C VAL A 106 -5.19 3.55 -10.47
N VAL A 107 -3.93 3.54 -10.92
CA VAL A 107 -3.53 4.24 -12.16
C VAL A 107 -4.30 3.70 -13.37
N VAL A 108 -4.51 2.38 -13.46
CA VAL A 108 -5.32 1.78 -14.53
C VAL A 108 -6.78 2.22 -14.44
N ARG A 109 -7.38 2.21 -13.25
CA ARG A 109 -8.78 2.65 -13.04
C ARG A 109 -8.96 4.11 -13.40
N GLU A 110 -8.04 4.97 -12.98
CA GLU A 110 -8.05 6.41 -13.31
C GLU A 110 -7.92 6.63 -14.82
N ALA A 111 -7.01 5.92 -15.50
CA ALA A 111 -6.84 6.04 -16.94
C ALA A 111 -8.10 5.59 -17.72
N LEU A 112 -8.76 4.52 -17.28
CA LEU A 112 -10.03 4.08 -17.87
C LEU A 112 -11.14 5.10 -17.63
N GLN A 113 -11.22 5.66 -16.42
CA GLN A 113 -12.20 6.69 -16.10
C GLN A 113 -11.98 7.97 -16.93
N GLU A 114 -10.73 8.39 -17.11
CA GLU A 114 -10.39 9.52 -18.00
C GLU A 114 -10.79 9.23 -19.45
N LEU A 115 -10.60 7.99 -19.91
CA LEU A 115 -11.00 7.56 -21.24
C LEU A 115 -12.53 7.59 -21.41
N ASP A 116 -13.28 7.11 -20.42
CA ASP A 116 -14.74 7.11 -20.43
C ASP A 116 -15.30 8.54 -20.46
N VAL A 117 -14.76 9.42 -19.61
CA VAL A 117 -15.13 10.84 -19.59
C VAL A 117 -14.80 11.51 -20.93
N TRP A 118 -13.63 11.20 -21.52
CA TRP A 118 -13.28 11.71 -22.84
C TRP A 118 -14.21 11.18 -23.93
N GLY A 119 -14.52 9.88 -23.92
CA GLY A 119 -15.40 9.24 -24.90
C GLY A 119 -16.80 9.81 -24.88
N ALA A 120 -17.33 10.11 -23.70
CA ALA A 120 -18.64 10.77 -23.54
C ALA A 120 -18.67 12.19 -24.13
N GLY A 121 -17.54 12.91 -24.13
CA GLY A 121 -17.42 14.27 -24.66
C GLY A 121 -16.89 14.36 -26.10
N ALA A 122 -16.45 13.25 -26.70
CA ALA A 122 -15.82 13.26 -28.01
C ALA A 122 -16.87 13.43 -29.13
N THR A 123 -16.78 14.55 -29.86
CA THR A 123 -17.65 14.85 -31.01
C THR A 123 -16.86 14.88 -32.32
N PHE A 124 -17.42 14.30 -33.38
CA PHE A 124 -16.83 14.37 -34.72
C PHE A 124 -17.11 15.72 -35.39
N SER A 125 -16.08 16.33 -35.95
CA SER A 125 -16.22 17.48 -36.86
C SER A 125 -16.72 16.97 -38.21
N LEU A 126 -17.92 17.38 -38.62
CA LEU A 126 -18.60 16.88 -39.82
C LEU A 126 -18.73 18.01 -40.85
N THR A 127 -18.19 17.80 -42.06
CA THR A 127 -18.32 18.74 -43.17
C THR A 127 -19.32 18.19 -44.21
N PRO A 128 -20.32 18.96 -44.66
CA PRO A 128 -21.20 18.52 -45.73
C PRO A 128 -20.44 18.45 -47.07
N TYR A 129 -20.63 17.36 -47.79
CA TYR A 129 -20.05 17.08 -49.10
C TYR A 129 -21.14 16.59 -50.05
N THR A 130 -21.12 17.05 -51.30
CA THR A 130 -22.08 16.61 -52.32
C THR A 130 -21.37 15.70 -53.32
N ASP A 131 -21.83 14.45 -53.41
CA ASP A 131 -21.35 13.47 -54.38
C ASP A 131 -21.76 13.86 -55.81
N SER A 132 -21.08 13.34 -56.82
CA SER A 132 -21.36 13.56 -58.25
C SER A 132 -22.78 13.14 -58.66
N LYS A 133 -23.49 12.39 -57.81
CA LYS A 133 -24.90 11.99 -57.96
C LYS A 133 -25.89 12.92 -57.24
N GLY A 134 -25.45 14.08 -56.75
CA GLY A 134 -26.29 15.06 -56.06
C GLY A 134 -26.68 14.69 -54.62
N ARG A 135 -26.04 13.68 -54.03
CA ARG A 135 -26.32 13.22 -52.66
C ARG A 135 -25.46 13.98 -51.65
N CYS A 136 -26.09 14.55 -50.63
CA CYS A 136 -25.39 15.21 -49.53
C CYS A 136 -24.98 14.18 -48.48
N ILE A 137 -23.68 14.07 -48.23
CA ILE A 137 -23.04 13.17 -47.27
C ILE A 137 -22.22 14.02 -46.30
N ARG A 138 -22.17 13.66 -45.01
CA ARG A 138 -21.28 14.34 -44.06
C ARG A 138 -19.98 13.57 -43.94
N LEU A 139 -18.86 14.24 -44.18
CA LEU A 139 -17.52 13.68 -44.05
C LEU A 139 -16.91 14.08 -42.71
N VAL A 140 -16.25 13.13 -42.06
CA VAL A 140 -15.47 13.40 -40.84
C VAL A 140 -14.20 14.17 -41.23
N LYS A 141 -14.00 15.31 -40.59
CA LYS A 141 -12.80 16.14 -40.71
C LYS A 141 -11.92 15.98 -39.47
N ASP A 142 -10.65 16.36 -39.58
CA ASP A 142 -9.71 16.45 -38.46
C ASP A 142 -9.52 15.12 -37.70
N TRP A 143 -9.66 14.00 -38.42
CA TRP A 143 -9.56 12.64 -37.85
C TRP A 143 -8.18 12.36 -37.25
N THR A 144 -7.12 12.96 -37.81
CA THR A 144 -5.75 12.86 -37.31
C THR A 144 -5.62 13.41 -35.90
N ASP A 145 -6.37 14.45 -35.57
CA ASP A 145 -6.33 15.10 -34.26
C ASP A 145 -7.03 14.23 -33.22
N ILE A 146 -8.14 13.60 -33.61
CA ILE A 146 -8.87 12.62 -32.78
C ILE A 146 -7.96 11.43 -32.47
N VAL A 147 -7.29 10.86 -33.49
CA VAL A 147 -6.37 9.74 -33.30
C VAL A 147 -5.17 10.13 -32.44
N THR A 148 -4.63 11.34 -32.63
CA THR A 148 -3.51 11.86 -31.82
C THR A 148 -3.89 12.05 -30.35
N GLN A 149 -5.12 12.51 -30.07
CA GLN A 149 -5.64 12.64 -28.71
C GLN A 149 -5.83 11.26 -28.04
N VAL A 150 -6.27 10.26 -28.78
CA VAL A 150 -6.39 8.88 -28.27
C VAL A 150 -5.02 8.26 -28.00
N CYS A 151 -4.03 8.47 -28.87
CA CYS A 151 -2.70 7.90 -28.70
C CYS A 151 -1.86 8.63 -27.63
N SER A 152 -2.00 9.95 -27.49
CA SER A 152 -1.19 10.72 -26.54
C SER A 152 -1.56 10.50 -25.07
N ARG A 153 -2.80 10.12 -24.75
CA ARG A 153 -3.23 9.87 -23.36
C ARG A 153 -2.58 8.60 -22.76
N PRO A 154 -2.56 7.45 -23.44
CA PRO A 154 -1.76 6.28 -23.06
C PRO A 154 -0.24 6.55 -23.06
N CYS A 155 0.28 7.46 -23.91
CA CYS A 155 1.70 7.82 -23.89
C CYS A 155 2.10 8.61 -22.63
N ARG A 156 1.20 9.42 -22.04
CA ARG A 156 1.42 10.04 -20.73
C ARG A 156 1.45 9.00 -19.61
N PHE A 157 0.61 7.98 -19.69
CA PHE A 157 0.59 6.85 -18.74
C PHE A 157 1.93 6.10 -18.71
N HIS A 158 2.49 5.76 -19.87
CA HIS A 158 3.80 5.11 -19.93
C HIS A 158 4.93 6.03 -19.42
N SER A 159 4.88 7.33 -19.72
CA SER A 159 5.88 8.29 -19.24
C SER A 159 5.86 8.47 -17.71
N SER A 160 4.70 8.44 -17.06
CA SER A 160 4.58 8.58 -15.61
C SER A 160 5.07 7.33 -14.87
N LEU A 161 4.81 6.13 -15.42
CA LEU A 161 5.31 4.86 -14.90
C LEU A 161 6.83 4.70 -15.04
N LEU A 162 7.47 5.48 -15.93
CA LEU A 162 8.92 5.48 -16.15
C LEU A 162 9.66 6.58 -15.35
N THR A 163 8.96 7.38 -14.55
CA THR A 163 9.63 8.36 -13.67
C THR A 163 10.37 7.63 -12.54
N PRO A 164 11.62 8.03 -12.22
CA PRO A 164 12.49 7.28 -11.30
C PRO A 164 12.00 7.22 -9.85
N GLY A 165 10.86 7.84 -9.52
CA GLY A 165 10.19 7.69 -8.22
C GLY A 165 9.37 6.41 -8.06
N PHE A 166 9.08 5.68 -9.15
CA PHE A 166 8.31 4.43 -9.13
C PHE A 166 9.16 3.17 -9.40
N GLY A 167 10.37 3.33 -9.91
CA GLY A 167 11.31 2.26 -10.20
C GLY A 167 12.67 2.47 -9.54
N GLY A 168 12.76 2.22 -8.23
CA GLY A 168 14.03 2.05 -7.51
C GLY A 168 14.68 3.34 -6.99
N VAL A 169 14.49 3.61 -5.70
CA VAL A 169 15.39 3.23 -4.59
C VAL A 169 14.61 3.17 -3.28
#